data_AF-A0A384LMU3-F1
#
_entry.id   AF-A0A384LMU3-F1
#
_cell.length_a   1.000
_cell.length_b   1.000
_cell.length_c   1.000
_cell.angle_alpha   90.00
_cell.angle_beta   90.00
_cell.angle_gamma   90.00
#
_symmetry.space_group_name_H-M   'P 1'
#
loop_
_entity.id
_entity.type
_entity.pdbx_description
1 polymer ?
#
loop_
_entity_poly.entity_id
_entity_poly.type
_entity_poly.pdbx_seq_one_letter_code
_entity_poly.pdbx_strand_id
1 'polypeptide(L)' 'MDSSRDAPRSLSKPASIAVLYVGGGCDFAARLERERERFTVHTESDPRAALDRIRGGDAAFDCVVCD' A
#
# COMPACT_ATOMS: atom_id res chain seq x y z
N MET A 1 8.17 -13.62 -34.84
CA MET A 1 7.89 -14.04 -33.46
C MET A 1 8.40 -12.94 -32.55
N ASP A 2 7.49 -12.37 -31.77
CA ASP A 2 7.57 -11.08 -31.09
C ASP A 2 8.75 -10.91 -30.14
N SER A 3 9.75 -10.13 -30.57
CA SER A 3 10.63 -9.41 -29.67
C SER A 3 9.95 -8.11 -29.27
N SER A 4 9.19 -8.09 -28.18
CA SER A 4 8.49 -6.87 -27.73
C SER A 4 8.68 -6.60 -26.24
N ARG A 5 9.68 -5.75 -25.99
CA ARG A 5 9.74 -4.70 -24.96
C ARG A 5 9.79 -5.12 -23.49
N ASP A 6 11.00 -5.51 -23.09
CA ASP A 6 11.56 -5.16 -21.78
C ASP A 6 11.98 -3.66 -21.80
N ALA A 7 11.01 -2.78 -22.01
CA ALA A 7 11.25 -1.35 -21.81
C ALA A 7 11.21 -1.10 -20.29
N PRO A 8 12.28 -0.58 -19.67
CA PRO A 8 12.20 -0.16 -18.27
C PRO A 8 11.09 0.88 -18.21
N ARG A 9 10.00 0.54 -17.52
CA ARG A 9 8.90 1.48 -17.29
C ARG A 9 9.53 2.64 -16.53
N SER A 10 9.76 3.74 -17.24
CA SER A 10 10.21 4.98 -16.64
C SER A 10 9.15 5.33 -15.60
N LEU A 11 9.47 5.14 -14.31
CA LEU A 11 8.59 5.46 -13.20
C LEU A 11 8.58 6.99 -13.08
N SER A 12 7.79 7.62 -13.95
CA SER A 12 7.48 9.04 -13.94
C SER A 12 6.89 9.38 -12.58
N LYS A 13 7.73 9.93 -11.68
CA LYS A 13 7.45 10.17 -10.25
C LYS A 13 7.39 8.85 -9.46
N PRO A 14 8.05 8.73 -8.29
CA PRO A 14 7.75 7.63 -7.39
C PRO A 14 6.27 7.73 -7.03
N ALA A 15 5.45 6.80 -7.53
CA ALA A 15 4.08 6.67 -7.05
C ALA A 15 4.17 6.33 -5.56
N SER A 16 3.46 7.09 -4.74
CA SER A 16 3.37 6.78 -3.31
C SER A 16 2.81 5.37 -3.16
N ILE A 17 3.48 4.53 -2.38
CA ILE A 17 3.07 3.15 -2.12
C ILE A 17 1.94 3.18 -1.09
N ALA A 18 0.76 2.71 -1.47
CA ALA A 18 -0.38 2.59 -0.58
C ALA A 18 -0.23 1.32 0.29
N VAL A 19 -0.08 1.51 1.59
CA VAL A 19 0.08 0.44 2.58
C VAL A 19 -1.16 0.37 3.45
N LEU A 20 -1.78 -0.80 3.56
CA LEU A 20 -2.79 -1.09 4.59
C LEU A 20 -2.11 -1.81 5.75
N TYR A 21 -2.07 -1.19 6.92
CA TYR A 21 -1.68 -1.83 8.16
C TYR A 21 -2.92 -2.31 8.90
N VAL A 22 -2.98 -3.61 9.18
CA VAL A 22 -4.05 -4.27 9.92
C VAL A 22 -3.52 -4.63 11.31
N GLY A 23 -3.94 -3.89 12.33
CA GLY A 23 -3.46 -4.08 13.69
C GLY A 23 -3.82 -2.95 14.64
N GLY A 24 -3.67 -3.20 15.94
CA GLY A 24 -3.96 -2.21 17.00
C GLY A 24 -2.79 -1.27 17.33
N GLY A 25 -1.59 -1.53 16.79
CA GLY A 25 -0.39 -0.76 17.11
C GLY A 25 -0.21 0.48 16.24
N CYS A 26 -0.08 1.66 16.84
CA CYS A 26 0.20 2.90 16.10
C CYS A 26 1.68 3.04 15.69
N ASP A 27 2.58 2.22 16.22
CA ASP A 27 4.02 2.36 16.02
C ASP A 27 4.47 2.15 14.57
N PHE A 28 3.86 1.19 13.86
CA PHE A 28 4.18 0.94 12.46
C PHE A 28 3.76 2.11 11.58
N ALA A 29 2.51 2.57 11.74
CA ALA A 29 1.99 3.72 11.00
C ALA A 29 2.83 4.98 11.26
N ALA A 30 3.16 5.25 12.53
CA ALA A 30 3.98 6.39 12.92
C ALA A 30 5.39 6.36 12.31
N ARG A 31 5.97 5.18 12.07
CA ARG A 31 7.27 5.05 11.39
C ARG A 31 7.18 5.39 9.91
N LEU A 32 6.14 4.92 9.23
CA LEU A 32 5.95 5.19 7.81
C LEU A 32 5.46 6.61 7.51
N GLU A 33 4.75 7.26 8.44
CA GLU A 33 4.40 8.68 8.27
C GLU A 33 5.63 9.58 8.12
N ARG A 34 6.78 9.19 8.69
CA ARG A 34 8.06 9.90 8.48
C ARG A 34 8.54 9.86 7.03
N GLU A 35 8.07 8.87 6.27
CA GLU A 35 8.35 8.67 4.85
C GLU A 35 7.10 8.92 3.99
N ARG A 36 6.17 9.77 4.45
CA ARG A 36 4.90 10.13 3.77
C ARG A 36 5.02 10.62 2.32
N GLU A 37 6.20 11.03 1.89
CA GLU A 37 6.46 11.39 0.50
C GLU A 37 6.53 10.16 -0.43
N ARG A 38 6.74 8.98 0.15
CA ARG A 38 6.90 7.69 -0.54
C ARG A 38 5.81 6.68 -0.17
N PHE A 39 5.17 6.84 0.98
CA PHE A 39 4.17 5.91 1.48
C PHE A 39 2.89 6.62 1.90
N THR A 40 1.76 6.00 1.57
CA THR A 40 0.44 6.38 2.08
C THR A 40 -0.04 5.24 2.96
N VAL A 41 -0.12 5.46 4.28
CA VAL A 41 -0.51 4.42 5.22
C VAL A 41 -1.95 4.57 5.63
N HIS A 42 -2.69 3.48 5.49
CA HIS A 42 -4.03 3.31 6.01
C HIS A 42 -3.96 2.33 7.17
N THR A 43 -4.52 2.70 8.30
CA THR A 43 -4.64 1.80 9.44
C THR A 43 -6.06 1.25 9.53
N GLU A 44 -6.15 -0.02 9.88
CA GLU A 44 -7.40 -0.69 10.17
C GLU A 44 -7.18 -1.62 11.36
N SER A 45 -8.01 -1.53 12.38
CA SER A 45 -7.86 -2.35 13.59
C SER A 45 -8.72 -3.61 13.56
N ASP A 46 -9.76 -3.64 12.71
CA ASP A 46 -10.59 -4.82 12.50
C ASP A 46 -10.16 -5.59 11.23
N PRO A 47 -9.67 -6.84 11.37
CA PRO A 47 -9.32 -7.67 10.22
C PRO A 47 -10.47 -7.90 9.24
N ARG A 48 -11.73 -7.90 9.70
CA ARG A 48 -12.89 -8.07 8.81
C ARG A 48 -13.11 -6.81 7.99
N ALA A 49 -13.11 -5.64 8.62
CA ALA A 49 -13.16 -4.37 7.92
C ALA A 49 -12.02 -4.21 6.91
N ALA A 50 -10.81 -4.66 7.25
CA ALA A 50 -9.66 -4.64 6.32
C ALA A 50 -9.92 -5.50 5.07
N LEU A 51 -10.44 -6.71 5.25
CA LEU A 51 -10.80 -7.60 4.15
C LEU A 51 -11.92 -7.02 3.28
N ASP A 52 -12.93 -6.40 3.88
CA ASP A 52 -14.02 -5.77 3.16
C ASP A 52 -13.51 -4.60 2.31
N ARG A 53 -12.55 -3.81 2.82
CA ARG A 53 -11.91 -2.72 2.06
C ARG A 53 -11.06 -3.22 0.89
N ILE A 54 -10.31 -4.31 1.09
CA ILE A 54 -9.53 -4.95 0.03
C ILE A 54 -10.45 -5.51 -1.06
N ARG A 55 -11.55 -6.16 -0.67
CA ARG A 55 -12.50 -6.80 -1.60
C ARG A 55 -13.44 -5.81 -2.28
N GLY A 56 -13.80 -4.74 -1.59
CA GLY A 56 -14.69 -3.69 -2.09
C GLY A 56 -14.06 -2.85 -3.20
N GLY A 57 -12.72 -2.85 -3.29
CA GLY A 57 -12.00 -2.07 -4.31
C GLY A 57 -11.96 -0.56 -4.02
N ASP A 58 -12.39 -0.13 -2.83
CA ASP A 58 -12.40 1.28 -2.40
C ASP A 58 -10.99 1.86 -2.29
N ALA A 59 -9.97 1.02 -2.12
CA ALA A 59 -8.58 1.43 -2.13
C ALA A 59 -7.70 0.37 -2.80
N ALA A 60 -6.93 0.80 -3.81
CA ALA A 60 -5.87 -0.01 -4.40
C ALA A 60 -4.66 0.04 -3.45
N PHE A 61 -4.58 -0.92 -2.53
CA PHE A 61 -3.41 -1.10 -1.68
C PHE A 61 -2.32 -1.85 -2.45
N ASP A 62 -1.10 -1.31 -2.45
CA ASP A 62 0.08 -1.95 -3.02
C ASP A 62 0.68 -3.00 -2.05
N CYS A 63 0.47 -2.81 -0.75
CA CYS A 63 1.00 -3.68 0.30
C CYS A 63 0.01 -3.77 1.47
N VAL A 64 -0.12 -4.96 2.05
CA VAL A 64 -0.87 -5.19 3.29
C VAL A 64 0.08 -5.76 4.34
N VAL A 65 0.09 -5.14 5.52
CA VAL A 65 0.92 -5.53 6.67
C VAL A 65 0.00 -5.89 7.82
N CYS A 66 0.13 -7.10 8.35
CA CYS A 66 -0.65 -7.57 9.50
C CYS A 66 0.27 -7.70 10.71
N ASP A 67 -0.22 -7.30 11.89
CA ASP A 67 0.41 -7.63 13.19
C ASP A 67 0.27 -9.13 13.53
#